data_AF-A0A367FU08-F1
#
_entry.id   AF-A0A367FU08-F1
#
_cell.length_a   1.000
_cell.length_b   1.000
_cell.length_c   1.000
_cell.angle_alpha   90.00
_cell.angle_beta   90.00
_cell.angle_gamma   90.00
#
_symmetry.space_group_name_H-M   'P 1'
#
loop_
_entity.id
_entity.type
_entity.pdbx_description
1 polymer ?
#
loop_
_entity_poly.entity_id
_entity_poly.type
_entity_poly.pdbx_seq_one_letter_code
_entity_poly.pdbx_strand_id
1 'polypeptide(L)'
;MAVSYNGLWKLLIDKKMKKVDMMNQVGISSSTVAKMTNDELVSMKVLEKICEKLDCDFGDIVHYERKPQSGCVHEQVAKADCECPLCQETKDGGQ
;
A
#
# COMPACT_ATOMS: atom_id res chain seq x y z
N MET A 1 -4.73 -9.32 -6.75
CA MET A 1 -4.22 -8.66 -7.97
C MET A 1 -2.75 -8.33 -7.74
N ALA A 2 -2.19 -7.24 -8.25
CA ALA A 2 -0.88 -6.77 -7.77
C ALA A 2 -1.03 -5.93 -6.49
N VAL A 3 -2.11 -5.14 -6.39
CA VAL A 3 -2.43 -4.30 -5.24
C VAL A 3 -3.80 -4.68 -4.68
N SER A 4 -4.07 -4.29 -3.43
CA SER A 4 -5.36 -4.43 -2.76
C SER A 4 -5.64 -3.17 -1.93
N TYR A 5 -6.89 -2.70 -1.98
CA TYR A 5 -7.37 -1.56 -1.18
C TYR A 5 -8.28 -1.99 -0.01
N ASN A 6 -8.19 -3.24 0.40
CA ASN A 6 -9.02 -3.76 1.51
C ASN A 6 -8.78 -3.03 2.83
N GLY A 7 -7.55 -2.56 3.08
CA GLY A 7 -7.22 -1.75 4.25
C GLY A 7 -8.03 -0.44 4.29
N LEU A 8 -8.09 0.27 3.15
CA LEU A 8 -8.90 1.48 3.01
C LEU A 8 -10.38 1.23 3.35
N TRP A 9 -10.96 0.14 2.85
CA TRP A 9 -12.37 -0.17 3.12
C TRP A 9 -12.64 -0.50 4.58
N LYS A 10 -11.72 -1.17 5.26
CA LYS A 10 -11.81 -1.43 6.71
C LYS A 10 -11.72 -0.12 7.50
N LEU A 11 -10.76 0.75 7.14
CA LEU A 11 -10.58 2.05 7.76
C LEU A 11 -11.85 2.94 7.65
N LEU A 12 -12.57 2.87 6.53
CA LEU A 12 -13.86 3.57 6.40
C LEU A 12 -14.92 3.02 7.37
N ILE A 13 -14.96 1.71 7.59
CA ILE A 13 -15.88 1.07 8.54
C ILE A 13 -15.54 1.52 9.96
N ASP A 14 -14.25 1.53 10.31
CA ASP A 14 -13.77 1.94 11.64
C ASP A 14 -14.14 3.40 11.94
N LYS A 15 -14.07 4.27 10.93
CA LYS A 15 -14.48 5.68 11.02
C LYS A 15 -15.99 5.91 10.84
N LYS A 16 -16.80 4.86 10.67
CA LYS A 16 -18.25 4.93 10.37
C LYS A 16 -18.59 5.80 9.15
N MET A 17 -17.72 5.80 8.14
CA MET A 17 -17.88 6.57 6.91
C MET A 17 -18.35 5.68 5.76
N LYS A 18 -19.23 6.22 4.90
CA LYS A 18 -19.62 5.56 3.66
C LYS A 18 -18.63 5.91 2.55
N LYS A 19 -18.50 5.05 1.53
CA LYS A 19 -17.68 5.35 0.34
C LYS A 19 -18.04 6.69 -0.32
N VAL A 20 -19.33 7.04 -0.35
CA VAL A 20 -19.82 8.32 -0.88
C VAL A 20 -19.32 9.51 -0.06
N ASP A 21 -19.27 9.34 1.27
CA ASP A 21 -18.78 10.38 2.17
C ASP A 21 -17.28 10.62 1.95
N MET A 22 -16.49 9.55 1.86
CA MET A 22 -15.07 9.63 1.49
C MET A 22 -14.87 10.32 0.13
N MET A 23 -15.68 9.99 -0.89
CA MET A 23 -15.60 10.65 -2.20
C MET A 23 -15.79 12.16 -2.10
N ASN A 24 -16.76 12.60 -1.31
CA ASN A 24 -17.06 14.01 -1.10
C ASN A 24 -15.94 14.72 -0.30
N GLN A 25 -15.38 14.07 0.73
CA GLN A 25 -14.32 14.65 1.56
C GLN A 25 -12.98 14.75 0.82
N VAL A 26 -12.60 13.69 0.10
CA VAL A 26 -11.33 13.62 -0.65
C VAL A 26 -11.42 14.39 -1.98
N GLY A 27 -12.63 14.58 -2.50
CA GLY A 27 -12.86 15.26 -3.78
C GLY A 27 -12.38 14.44 -4.97
N ILE A 28 -12.63 13.12 -4.95
CA ILE A 28 -12.24 12.19 -6.03
C ILE A 28 -13.45 11.75 -6.83
N SER A 29 -13.24 11.53 -8.13
CA SER A 29 -14.29 11.04 -9.02
C SER A 29 -14.70 9.60 -8.70
N SER A 30 -15.96 9.28 -9.00
CA SER A 30 -16.49 7.92 -8.93
C SER A 30 -15.68 6.92 -9.76
N SER A 31 -15.12 7.36 -10.89
CA SER A 31 -14.22 6.55 -11.72
C SER A 31 -12.95 6.10 -10.98
N THR A 32 -12.37 6.95 -10.14
CA THR A 32 -11.19 6.61 -9.34
C THR A 32 -11.54 5.62 -8.23
N VAL A 33 -12.71 5.76 -7.60
CA VAL A 33 -13.20 4.78 -6.61
C VAL A 33 -13.53 3.43 -7.24
N ALA A 34 -14.06 3.42 -8.45
CA ALA A 34 -14.29 2.18 -9.21
C ALA A 34 -12.97 1.45 -9.45
N LYS A 35 -11.91 2.16 -9.88
CA LYS A 35 -10.55 1.59 -10.02
C LYS A 35 -10.04 0.95 -8.73
N MET A 36 -10.15 1.66 -7.61
CA MET A 36 -9.76 1.11 -6.30
C MET A 36 -10.62 -0.08 -5.88
N THR A 37 -11.90 -0.11 -6.26
CA THR A 37 -12.80 -1.25 -5.97
C THR A 37 -12.45 -2.47 -6.83
N ASN A 38 -11.91 -2.26 -8.03
CA ASN A 38 -11.41 -3.30 -8.92
C ASN A 38 -9.92 -3.63 -8.70
N ASP A 39 -9.31 -3.15 -7.60
CA ASP A 39 -7.89 -3.35 -7.29
C ASP A 39 -6.93 -2.92 -8.43
N GLU A 40 -7.31 -1.88 -9.17
CA GLU A 40 -6.48 -1.25 -10.21
C GLU A 40 -5.52 -0.21 -9.61
N LEU A 41 -4.44 0.08 -10.34
CA LEU A 41 -3.50 1.13 -9.93
C LEU A 41 -4.12 2.52 -10.08
N VAL A 42 -3.98 3.33 -9.03
CA VAL A 42 -4.32 4.75 -9.02
C VAL A 42 -3.07 5.60 -8.83
N SER A 43 -3.17 6.89 -9.17
CA SER A 43 -2.04 7.82 -9.00
C SER A 43 -1.73 8.05 -7.52
N MET A 44 -0.45 8.18 -7.17
CA MET A 44 -0.01 8.54 -5.82
C MET A 44 -0.65 9.83 -5.30
N LYS A 45 -0.95 10.80 -6.17
CA LYS A 45 -1.65 12.04 -5.78
C LYS A 45 -3.06 11.78 -5.23
N VAL A 46 -3.72 10.72 -5.68
CA VAL A 46 -5.02 10.32 -5.14
C VAL A 46 -4.84 9.74 -3.75
N LEU A 47 -3.86 8.84 -3.59
CA LEU A 47 -3.56 8.21 -2.31
C LEU A 47 -3.14 9.24 -1.25
N GLU A 48 -2.30 10.21 -1.62
CA GLU A 48 -1.91 11.33 -0.76
C GLU A 48 -3.11 12.11 -0.22
N LYS A 49 -4.07 12.47 -1.08
CA LYS A 49 -5.30 13.16 -0.66
C LYS A 49 -6.14 12.31 0.30
N ILE A 50 -6.19 11.00 0.07
CA ILE A 50 -6.91 10.08 0.95
C ILE A 50 -6.24 10.06 2.33
N CYS A 51 -4.92 9.91 2.38
CA CYS A 51 -4.13 9.97 3.62
C CYS A 51 -4.36 11.28 4.38
N GLU A 52 -4.32 12.42 3.68
CA GLU A 52 -4.51 13.75 4.29
C GLU A 52 -5.91 13.92 4.89
N LYS A 53 -6.96 13.42 4.24
CA LYS A 53 -8.34 13.59 4.73
C LYS A 53 -8.77 12.54 5.74
N LEU A 54 -8.23 11.34 5.65
CA LEU A 54 -8.56 10.25 6.55
C LEU A 54 -7.59 10.12 7.72
N ASP A 55 -6.50 10.91 7.76
CA ASP A 55 -5.45 10.86 8.78
C ASP A 55 -4.90 9.43 8.93
N CYS A 56 -4.33 8.92 7.83
CA CYS A 56 -3.75 7.57 7.75
C CYS A 56 -2.51 7.55 6.85
N ASP A 57 -1.76 6.45 6.86
CA ASP A 57 -0.58 6.27 6.01
C ASP A 57 -0.89 5.34 4.81
N PHE A 58 0.02 5.27 3.84
CA PHE A 58 -0.08 4.40 2.66
C PHE A 58 -0.24 2.93 3.04
N GLY A 59 0.43 2.48 4.12
CA GLY A 59 0.34 1.10 4.61
C GLY A 59 -1.06 0.69 5.08
N ASP A 60 -1.88 1.65 5.50
CA ASP A 60 -3.25 1.39 5.94
C ASP A 60 -4.23 1.28 4.76
N ILE A 61 -3.91 1.92 3.63
CA ILE A 61 -4.82 2.04 2.49
C ILE A 61 -4.50 1.07 1.35
N VAL A 62 -3.21 0.80 1.08
CA VAL A 62 -2.77 -0.02 -0.04
C VAL A 62 -1.85 -1.14 0.43
N HIS A 63 -2.14 -2.34 -0.04
CA HIS A 63 -1.34 -3.53 0.22
C HIS A 63 -0.93 -4.17 -1.11
N TYR A 64 0.31 -4.65 -1.20
CA TYR A 64 0.77 -5.42 -2.36
C TYR A 64 0.54 -6.91 -2.12
N GLU A 65 -0.35 -7.53 -2.90
CA GLU A 65 -0.59 -8.97 -2.81
C GLU A 65 0.48 -9.74 -3.56
N ARG A 66 1.48 -10.26 -2.82
CA ARG A 66 2.38 -11.28 -3.37
C ARG A 66 1.56 -12.56 -3.57
N LYS A 67 1.23 -12.89 -4.82
CA LYS A 67 0.73 -14.24 -5.12
C LYS A 67 1.79 -15.22 -4.62
N PRO A 68 1.43 -16.22 -3.78
CA PRO A 68 2.36 -17.26 -3.42
C PRO A 68 2.71 -18.01 -4.70
N GLN A 69 3.89 -17.73 -5.25
CA GLN A 69 4.53 -18.67 -6.15
C GLN A 69 4.76 -19.91 -5.29
N SER A 70 4.19 -21.05 -5.67
CA SER A 70 4.56 -22.32 -5.04
C SER A 70 6.06 -22.52 -5.26
N GLY A 71 6.87 -22.13 -4.27
CA GLY A 71 8.32 -21.98 -4.37
C GLY A 71 8.90 -21.20 -3.21
N CYS A 72 9.33 -21.93 -2.18
CA CYS A 72 10.02 -21.53 -0.93
C CYS A 72 9.43 -20.38 -0.10
N VAL A 73 8.68 -20.78 0.93
CA VAL A 73 8.46 -20.02 2.17
C VAL A 73 9.81 -19.73 2.84
N HIS A 74 10.31 -18.50 2.71
CA HIS A 74 11.13 -17.91 3.77
C HIS A 74 10.19 -17.07 4.63
N GLU A 75 9.39 -17.79 5.39
CA GLU A 75 8.69 -17.26 6.54
C GLU A 75 9.75 -16.98 7.62
N GLN A 76 9.67 -15.79 8.22
CA GLN A 76 10.34 -15.38 9.46
C GLN A 76 11.84 -15.05 9.37
N VAL A 77 12.11 -13.75 9.38
CA VAL A 77 13.29 -13.18 10.02
C VAL A 77 13.36 -13.70 11.46
N ALA A 78 14.22 -14.68 11.69
CA ALA A 78 14.96 -14.83 12.91
C ALA A 78 16.27 -15.58 12.62
N LYS A 79 17.36 -14.79 12.65
CA LYS A 79 18.78 -15.16 12.83
C LYS A 79 19.57 -15.56 11.57
N ALA A 80 20.49 -14.64 11.27
CA ALA A 80 21.84 -14.83 10.75
C ALA A 80 21.98 -15.48 9.36
N ASP A 81 22.84 -14.87 8.56
CA ASP A 81 23.32 -15.36 7.26
C ASP A 81 22.33 -15.26 6.10
N CYS A 82 21.99 -14.01 5.75
CA CYS A 82 21.61 -13.68 4.39
C CYS A 82 22.77 -12.93 3.72
N GLU A 83 23.59 -13.67 2.98
CA GLU A 83 24.47 -13.09 1.96
C GLU A 83 23.59 -12.58 0.81
N CYS A 84 23.05 -11.36 0.95
CA CYS A 84 22.33 -10.68 -0.12
C CYS A 84 23.35 -9.90 -0.99
N PRO A 85 23.50 -10.22 -2.30
CA PRO A 85 24.47 -9.54 -3.19
C PRO A 85 24.09 -8.10 -3.57
N LEU A 86 22.91 -7.60 -3.16
CA LEU A 86 22.32 -6.35 -3.68
C LEU A 86 22.54 -5.12 -2.77
N CYS A 87 23.26 -5.26 -1.67
CA CYS A 87 23.64 -4.14 -0.80
C CYS A 87 25.15 -3.88 -0.82
N GLN A 88 25.76 -3.75 -2.00
CA GLN A 88 27.06 -3.07 -2.08
C GLN A 88 26.81 -1.56 -2.00
N GLU A 89 26.52 -1.10 -0.78
CA GLU A 89 26.66 0.31 -0.44
C GLU A 89 28.11 0.72 -0.70
N THR A 90 28.23 1.84 -1.40
CA THR A 90 29.41 2.69 -1.58
C THR A 90 30.35 2.64 -0.38
N LYS A 91 31.55 2.09 -0.57
CA LYS A 91 32.68 2.23 0.35
C LYS A 91 33.51 3.45 -0.06
N ASP A 92 33.40 4.48 0.78
CA ASP A 92 34.39 5.46 1.19
C ASP A 92 35.59 5.75 0.28
N GLY A 93 35.65 7.00 -0.16
CA GLY A 93 36.94 7.65 -0.40
C GLY A 93 37.67 7.93 0.91
N GLY A 94 39.00 7.90 0.85
CA GLY A 94 39.89 8.51 1.82
C GLY A 94 40.51 7.54 2.82
N GLN A 95 41.68 7.00 2.47
CA GLN A 95 42.95 7.57 2.95
C GLN A 95 44.10 7.14 2.04
#